data_AF-A0A2V6CI25-F1
#
_entry.id   AF-A0A2V6CI25-F1
#
_cell.length_a   1.000
_cell.length_b   1.000
_cell.length_c   1.000
_cell.angle_alpha   90.00
_cell.angle_beta   90.00
_cell.angle_gamma   90.00
#
_symmetry.space_group_name_H-M   'P 1'
#
loop_
_entity.id
_entity.type
_entity.pdbx_description
1 polymer ?
#
loop_
_entity_poly.entity_id
_entity_poly.type
_entity_poly.pdbx_seq_one_letter_code
_entity_poly.pdbx_strand_id
1 'polypeptide(L)'
;MCVIRRLVQAPVFVVLLSSGFHAHAYGPLGHEIVGAIADRKLAGTPTAEKIKTLLDGIPLERASLIADDIKSWDKRGPDDVRGIHLRDYPKIEQQLHDFWNANPPSPDASDTTPSHHWMHYTDVPVLNAEKYSDGKRGRGNWDVVHTIPYCIGVLRGEIPEDNPRKITKTIALILLAHCAGDIHQPLHVGAEYFNEEGEAIDPDRGATGLGDEGGNALSLVQNPAAGRPRHYYHSFHGYWDLDTVRNLTIGTPDEVPKEQRESVYASAKEKLIANFVANEPKNWRTSGDLKTWTEQWANEILPIAREAHTRVQFRHVHREEKDGRVFAKGEAHEIGTGYLDWSTQVVGDELH
;
A
#
# COMPACT_ATOMS: atom_id res chain seq x y z
N MET A 1 -32.78 -53.06 36.19
CA MET A 1 -32.90 -51.92 35.25
C MET A 1 -32.06 -50.76 35.77
N CYS A 2 -30.88 -50.54 35.20
CA CYS A 2 -30.09 -49.33 35.41
C CYS A 2 -29.20 -49.18 34.17
N VAL A 3 -29.48 -48.19 33.33
CA VAL A 3 -28.74 -47.93 32.08
C VAL A 3 -27.89 -46.69 32.31
N ILE A 4 -26.58 -46.88 32.37
CA ILE A 4 -25.60 -45.78 32.38
C ILE A 4 -25.40 -45.33 30.93
N ARG A 5 -25.91 -44.16 30.57
CA ARG A 5 -25.58 -43.48 29.30
C ARG A 5 -24.24 -42.76 29.46
N ARG A 6 -23.20 -43.24 28.76
CA ARG A 6 -21.96 -42.49 28.56
C ARG A 6 -22.22 -41.36 27.55
N LEU A 7 -22.03 -40.12 27.98
CA LEU A 7 -21.94 -38.95 27.10
C LEU A 7 -20.57 -38.99 26.40
N VAL A 8 -20.59 -39.14 25.08
CA VAL A 8 -19.41 -38.95 24.22
C VAL A 8 -19.37 -37.46 23.87
N GLN A 9 -18.37 -36.74 24.37
CA GLN A 9 -18.10 -35.37 23.93
C GLN A 9 -17.50 -35.41 22.51
N ALA A 10 -18.20 -34.82 21.55
CA ALA A 10 -17.65 -34.56 20.22
C ALA A 10 -16.69 -33.34 20.31
N PRO A 11 -15.55 -33.36 19.60
CA PRO A 11 -14.67 -32.21 19.57
C PRO A 11 -15.32 -31.09 18.76
N VAL A 12 -15.52 -29.93 19.38
CA VAL A 12 -15.93 -28.70 18.72
C VAL A 12 -14.71 -28.19 17.94
N PHE A 13 -14.73 -28.36 16.62
CA PHE A 13 -13.79 -27.71 15.72
C PHE A 13 -14.17 -26.22 15.63
N VAL A 14 -13.42 -25.37 16.31
CA VAL A 14 -13.48 -23.92 16.08
C VAL A 14 -12.77 -23.65 14.76
N VAL A 15 -13.53 -23.44 13.69
CA VAL A 15 -13.01 -22.91 12.44
C VAL A 15 -12.76 -21.42 12.64
N LEU A 16 -11.51 -21.06 12.93
CA LEU A 16 -11.03 -19.69 12.79
C LEU A 16 -11.05 -19.36 11.28
N LEU A 17 -12.09 -18.64 10.84
CA LEU A 17 -12.07 -17.94 9.57
C LEU A 17 -11.03 -16.81 9.67
N SER A 18 -9.83 -17.09 9.22
CA SER A 18 -8.80 -16.08 8.95
C SER A 18 -9.22 -15.30 7.70
N SER A 19 -10.00 -14.24 7.89
CA SER A 19 -10.12 -13.16 6.91
C SER A 19 -8.73 -12.57 6.74
N GLY A 20 -8.08 -12.87 5.61
CA GLY A 20 -6.86 -12.19 5.22
C GLY A 20 -7.19 -10.73 4.97
N PHE A 21 -6.72 -9.85 5.86
CA PHE A 21 -6.62 -8.43 5.56
C PHE A 21 -5.46 -8.31 4.57
N HIS A 22 -5.78 -7.98 3.31
CA HIS A 22 -4.77 -7.60 2.35
C HIS A 22 -4.42 -6.14 2.64
N ALA A 23 -3.18 -5.92 3.07
CA ALA A 23 -2.57 -4.62 3.11
C ALA A 23 -2.25 -4.22 1.67
N HIS A 24 -2.96 -3.22 1.20
CA HIS A 24 -2.78 -2.53 -0.07
C HIS A 24 -2.02 -1.23 0.27
N ALA A 25 -1.41 -0.54 -0.69
CA ALA A 25 -1.05 0.87 -0.44
C ALA A 25 -2.30 1.71 -0.26
N TYR A 26 -2.24 3.05 -0.42
CA TYR A 26 -3.47 3.87 -0.41
C TYR A 26 -4.60 3.05 -1.00
N GLY A 27 -5.58 2.66 -0.18
CA GLY A 27 -6.37 1.46 -0.50
C GLY A 27 -7.20 1.69 -1.75
N PRO A 28 -8.10 0.78 -2.14
CA PRO A 28 -8.80 0.90 -3.43
C PRO A 28 -9.37 2.29 -3.72
N LEU A 29 -9.93 2.97 -2.71
CA LEU A 29 -10.39 4.34 -2.84
C LEU A 29 -9.28 5.36 -3.19
N GLY A 30 -8.12 5.29 -2.55
CA GLY A 30 -7.01 6.21 -2.77
C GLY A 30 -6.39 6.04 -4.15
N HIS A 31 -6.11 4.80 -4.57
CA HIS A 31 -5.66 4.50 -5.94
C HIS A 31 -6.66 4.91 -7.01
N GLU A 32 -7.96 4.71 -6.79
CA GLU A 32 -8.99 5.21 -7.71
C GLU A 32 -8.95 6.73 -7.82
N ILE A 33 -8.83 7.46 -6.69
CA ILE A 33 -8.75 8.92 -6.68
C ILE A 33 -7.52 9.40 -7.47
N VAL A 34 -6.34 8.87 -7.17
CA VAL A 34 -5.08 9.22 -7.86
C VAL A 34 -5.18 8.94 -9.37
N GLY A 35 -5.64 7.74 -9.74
CA GLY A 35 -5.85 7.36 -11.14
C GLY A 35 -6.85 8.26 -11.86
N ALA A 36 -7.97 8.59 -11.23
CA ALA A 36 -9.00 9.46 -11.80
C ALA A 36 -8.53 10.92 -11.97
N ILE A 37 -7.70 11.42 -11.05
CA ILE A 37 -7.06 12.73 -11.19
C ILE A 37 -6.14 12.73 -12.41
N ALA A 38 -5.32 11.68 -12.57
CA ALA A 38 -4.44 11.53 -13.72
C ALA A 38 -5.23 11.46 -15.05
N ASP A 39 -6.31 10.66 -15.11
CA ASP A 39 -7.19 10.59 -16.28
C ASP A 39 -7.71 11.98 -16.68
N ARG A 40 -8.20 12.77 -15.71
CA ARG A 40 -8.76 14.11 -15.96
C ARG A 40 -7.71 15.11 -16.37
N LYS A 41 -6.51 15.07 -15.77
CA LYS A 41 -5.41 15.98 -16.15
C LYS A 41 -4.84 15.66 -17.54
N LEU A 42 -4.93 14.41 -17.98
CA LEU A 42 -4.47 13.98 -19.30
C LEU A 42 -5.54 14.09 -20.39
N ALA A 43 -6.81 14.27 -20.02
CA ALA A 43 -7.93 14.33 -20.95
C ALA A 43 -7.69 15.33 -22.11
N GLY A 44 -7.94 14.87 -23.34
CA GLY A 44 -7.75 15.67 -24.55
C GLY A 44 -6.30 15.81 -25.03
N THR A 45 -5.33 15.18 -24.36
CA THR A 45 -3.93 15.17 -24.79
C THR A 45 -3.62 13.94 -25.67
N PRO A 46 -2.57 13.99 -26.52
CA PRO A 46 -2.07 12.79 -27.21
C PRO A 46 -1.61 11.67 -26.25
N THR A 47 -1.24 12.02 -25.02
CA THR A 47 -0.84 11.04 -24.00
C THR A 47 -2.04 10.20 -23.55
N ALA A 48 -3.22 10.81 -23.36
CA ALA A 48 -4.43 10.06 -23.02
C ALA A 48 -4.82 9.03 -24.10
N GLU A 49 -4.68 9.36 -25.39
CA GLU A 49 -4.96 8.40 -26.47
C GLU A 49 -3.97 7.21 -26.49
N LYS A 50 -2.69 7.46 -26.15
CA LYS A 50 -1.69 6.40 -26.00
C LYS A 50 -2.01 5.49 -24.81
N ILE A 51 -2.37 6.08 -23.67
CA ILE A 51 -2.78 5.35 -22.47
C ILE A 51 -4.00 4.48 -22.78
N LYS A 52 -5.04 5.07 -23.38
CA LYS A 52 -6.25 4.36 -23.80
C LYS A 52 -5.93 3.18 -24.72
N THR A 53 -4.98 3.34 -25.63
CA THR A 53 -4.54 2.27 -26.53
C THR A 53 -3.80 1.16 -25.77
N LEU A 54 -2.86 1.52 -24.88
CA LEU A 54 -2.07 0.56 -24.09
C LEU A 54 -2.92 -0.22 -23.07
N LEU A 55 -3.93 0.42 -22.51
CA LEU A 55 -4.81 -0.15 -21.49
C LEU A 55 -6.13 -0.69 -22.07
N ASP A 56 -6.26 -0.76 -23.40
CA ASP A 56 -7.48 -1.24 -24.08
C ASP A 56 -8.77 -0.56 -23.57
N GLY A 57 -8.66 0.75 -23.28
CA GLY A 57 -9.76 1.56 -22.76
C GLY A 57 -9.99 1.49 -21.25
N ILE A 58 -9.25 0.69 -20.48
CA ILE A 58 -9.28 0.75 -19.01
C ILE A 58 -8.77 2.13 -18.56
N PRO A 59 -9.54 2.91 -17.78
CA PRO A 59 -9.09 4.18 -17.23
C PRO A 59 -7.99 3.98 -16.17
N LEU A 60 -7.13 4.98 -15.96
CA LEU A 60 -6.12 4.91 -14.90
C LEU A 60 -6.76 4.71 -13.52
N GLU A 61 -7.97 5.24 -13.29
CA GLU A 61 -8.79 4.97 -12.09
C GLU A 61 -8.93 3.47 -11.78
N ARG A 62 -9.12 2.62 -12.81
CA ARG A 62 -9.24 1.16 -12.63
C ARG A 62 -7.89 0.46 -12.71
N ALA A 63 -7.01 0.94 -13.59
CA ALA A 63 -5.70 0.34 -13.82
C ALA A 63 -4.80 0.43 -12.58
N SER A 64 -4.93 1.50 -11.79
CA SER A 64 -4.21 1.70 -10.52
C SER A 64 -4.53 0.66 -9.46
N LEU A 65 -5.57 -0.17 -9.61
CA LEU A 65 -5.89 -1.25 -8.66
C LEU A 65 -5.32 -2.61 -9.07
N ILE A 66 -4.92 -2.77 -10.33
CA ILE A 66 -4.65 -4.11 -10.90
C ILE A 66 -3.42 -4.75 -10.24
N ALA A 67 -2.38 -3.98 -9.92
CA ALA A 67 -1.17 -4.51 -9.28
C ALA A 67 -1.47 -5.17 -7.93
N ASP A 68 -2.46 -4.64 -7.20
CA ASP A 68 -2.92 -5.20 -5.94
C ASP A 68 -3.93 -6.34 -6.13
N ASP A 69 -4.81 -6.24 -7.12
CA ASP A 69 -5.77 -7.30 -7.42
C ASP A 69 -5.08 -8.65 -7.70
N ILE A 70 -3.95 -8.63 -8.41
CA ILE A 70 -3.20 -9.85 -8.76
C ILE A 70 -2.53 -10.53 -7.56
N LYS A 71 -2.41 -9.87 -6.39
CA LYS A 71 -2.05 -10.54 -5.12
C LYS A 71 -3.09 -11.60 -4.72
N SER A 72 -4.31 -11.54 -5.26
CA SER A 72 -5.30 -12.61 -5.07
C SER A 72 -4.88 -13.95 -5.70
N TRP A 73 -3.95 -13.94 -6.65
CA TRP A 73 -3.42 -15.13 -7.32
C TRP A 73 -2.38 -15.87 -6.48
N ASP A 74 -1.76 -15.24 -5.48
CA ASP A 74 -0.58 -15.77 -4.77
C ASP A 74 -0.77 -17.17 -4.17
N LYS A 75 -2.00 -17.47 -3.74
CA LYS A 75 -2.31 -18.75 -3.10
C LYS A 75 -2.58 -19.88 -4.08
N ARG A 76 -3.07 -19.56 -5.30
CA ARG A 76 -3.70 -20.55 -6.19
C ARG A 76 -3.28 -20.44 -7.65
N GLY A 77 -2.44 -19.47 -7.96
CA GLY A 77 -2.01 -19.13 -9.31
C GLY A 77 -3.05 -18.30 -10.08
N PRO A 78 -2.62 -17.70 -11.19
CA PRO A 78 -3.45 -16.82 -12.02
C PRO A 78 -4.56 -17.57 -12.79
N ASP A 79 -4.43 -18.89 -12.93
CA ASP A 79 -5.43 -19.72 -13.62
C ASP A 79 -6.60 -20.19 -12.71
N ASP A 80 -6.57 -19.89 -11.40
CA ASP A 80 -7.67 -20.30 -10.50
C ASP A 80 -8.93 -19.48 -10.77
N VAL A 81 -10.01 -20.17 -11.13
CA VAL A 81 -11.30 -19.58 -11.52
C VAL A 81 -11.96 -18.66 -10.47
N ARG A 82 -11.51 -18.69 -9.21
CA ARG A 82 -11.99 -17.84 -8.12
C ARG A 82 -11.13 -16.58 -7.93
N GLY A 83 -10.02 -16.47 -8.65
CA GLY A 83 -9.19 -15.27 -8.68
C GLY A 83 -9.83 -14.15 -9.47
N ILE A 84 -9.17 -12.99 -9.49
CA ILE A 84 -9.56 -11.90 -10.38
C ILE A 84 -9.24 -12.28 -11.83
N HIS A 85 -10.14 -11.92 -12.74
CA HIS A 85 -10.00 -12.19 -14.17
C HIS A 85 -10.44 -10.97 -14.98
N LEU A 86 -9.59 -10.49 -15.88
CA LEU A 86 -9.87 -9.38 -16.78
C LEU A 86 -10.45 -9.93 -18.09
N ARG A 87 -11.60 -10.61 -18.01
CA ARG A 87 -12.19 -11.37 -19.12
C ARG A 87 -12.49 -10.52 -20.36
N ASP A 88 -12.82 -9.26 -20.17
CA ASP A 88 -13.07 -8.30 -21.24
C ASP A 88 -11.76 -7.78 -21.89
N TYR A 89 -10.61 -8.07 -21.28
CA TYR A 89 -9.27 -7.62 -21.69
C TYR A 89 -8.28 -8.79 -21.77
N PRO A 90 -8.53 -9.84 -22.58
CA PRO A 90 -7.77 -11.09 -22.55
C PRO A 90 -6.27 -10.91 -22.88
N LYS A 91 -5.90 -9.88 -23.65
CA LYS A 91 -4.49 -9.55 -23.92
C LYS A 91 -3.78 -8.97 -22.71
N ILE A 92 -4.48 -8.18 -21.90
CA ILE A 92 -3.94 -7.61 -20.66
C ILE A 92 -3.85 -8.71 -19.61
N GLU A 93 -4.89 -9.54 -19.50
CA GLU A 93 -4.91 -10.71 -18.62
C GLU A 93 -3.71 -11.63 -18.89
N GLN A 94 -3.44 -12.00 -20.15
CA GLN A 94 -2.28 -12.82 -20.47
C GLN A 94 -0.94 -12.16 -20.08
N GLN A 95 -0.80 -10.85 -20.30
CA GLN A 95 0.41 -10.13 -19.89
C GLN A 95 0.58 -10.11 -18.37
N LEU A 96 -0.52 -10.01 -17.62
CA LEU A 96 -0.49 -10.09 -16.16
C LEU A 96 -0.13 -11.49 -15.67
N HIS A 97 -0.62 -12.56 -16.34
CA HIS A 97 -0.21 -13.93 -16.04
C HIS A 97 1.30 -14.10 -16.25
N ASP A 98 1.82 -13.62 -17.39
CA ASP A 98 3.25 -13.69 -17.71
C ASP A 98 4.10 -12.89 -16.70
N PHE A 99 3.64 -11.69 -16.32
CA PHE A 99 4.24 -10.86 -15.29
C PHE A 99 4.26 -11.56 -13.92
N TRP A 100 3.12 -12.08 -13.44
CA TRP A 100 3.04 -12.74 -12.15
C TRP A 100 3.93 -13.99 -12.10
N ASN A 101 3.93 -14.80 -13.17
CA ASN A 101 4.79 -16.00 -13.27
C ASN A 101 6.28 -15.64 -13.26
N ALA A 102 6.66 -14.48 -13.81
CA ALA A 102 8.04 -14.00 -13.82
C ALA A 102 8.48 -13.31 -12.51
N ASN A 103 7.53 -12.92 -11.65
CA ASN A 103 7.78 -12.20 -10.40
C ASN A 103 6.99 -12.81 -9.23
N PRO A 104 7.15 -14.11 -8.92
CA PRO A 104 6.32 -14.81 -7.95
C PRO A 104 6.43 -14.23 -6.53
N PRO A 105 5.45 -14.48 -5.64
CA PRO A 105 5.53 -14.11 -4.23
C PRO A 105 6.79 -14.68 -3.57
N SER A 106 7.58 -13.83 -2.90
CA SER A 106 8.76 -14.22 -2.14
C SER A 106 8.79 -13.50 -0.79
N PRO A 107 9.21 -14.18 0.31
CA PRO A 107 9.31 -13.57 1.63
C PRO A 107 10.59 -12.75 1.86
N ASP A 108 11.56 -12.78 0.93
CA ASP A 108 12.83 -12.04 1.06
C ASP A 108 12.96 -10.92 0.00
N ALA A 109 13.02 -9.67 0.45
CA ALA A 109 13.19 -8.47 -0.39
C ALA A 109 14.57 -8.37 -1.05
N SER A 110 15.55 -9.10 -0.51
CA SER A 110 16.93 -9.14 -0.99
C SER A 110 17.18 -10.28 -1.99
N ASP A 111 16.16 -11.10 -2.28
CA ASP A 111 16.26 -12.16 -3.27
C ASP A 111 16.62 -11.59 -4.66
N THR A 112 17.50 -12.31 -5.34
CA THR A 112 17.84 -12.07 -6.74
C THR A 112 16.63 -12.27 -7.65
N THR A 113 15.65 -13.08 -7.23
CA THR A 113 14.38 -13.25 -7.92
C THR A 113 13.43 -12.12 -7.53
N PRO A 114 12.95 -11.29 -8.47
CA PRO A 114 12.00 -10.24 -8.16
C PRO A 114 10.67 -10.84 -7.70
N SER A 115 10.04 -10.18 -6.73
CA SER A 115 8.64 -10.45 -6.36
C SER A 115 7.80 -9.23 -6.67
N HIS A 116 6.60 -9.45 -7.20
CA HIS A 116 5.66 -8.37 -7.44
C HIS A 116 5.30 -7.63 -6.14
N HIS A 117 5.36 -8.29 -4.97
CA HIS A 117 5.08 -7.67 -3.66
C HIS A 117 6.06 -6.56 -3.30
N TRP A 118 7.35 -6.75 -3.60
CA TRP A 118 8.38 -5.77 -3.23
C TRP A 118 8.24 -4.48 -4.03
N MET A 119 7.57 -4.50 -5.18
CA MET A 119 7.41 -3.33 -6.06
C MET A 119 6.53 -2.22 -5.47
N HIS A 120 5.84 -2.50 -4.37
CA HIS A 120 4.85 -1.62 -3.76
C HIS A 120 5.40 -0.68 -2.69
N TYR A 121 6.53 -0.99 -2.05
CA TYR A 121 6.97 -0.23 -0.89
C TYR A 121 8.49 -0.29 -0.73
N THR A 122 9.00 0.53 0.17
CA THR A 122 10.35 0.46 0.76
C THR A 122 10.21 0.69 2.26
N ASP A 123 10.96 -0.03 3.09
CA ASP A 123 10.82 0.01 4.57
C ASP A 123 11.96 0.81 5.21
N VAL A 124 12.21 2.02 4.73
CA VAL A 124 13.33 2.83 5.22
C VAL A 124 13.17 3.10 6.73
N PRO A 125 14.22 2.88 7.56
CA PRO A 125 14.15 3.14 9.00
C PRO A 125 13.79 4.59 9.31
N VAL A 126 12.80 4.80 10.18
CA VAL A 126 12.33 6.15 10.55
C VAL A 126 12.80 6.64 11.92
N LEU A 127 13.51 5.82 12.72
CA LEU A 127 13.98 6.22 14.05
C LEU A 127 14.89 7.45 14.02
N ASN A 128 15.73 7.58 12.98
CA ASN A 128 16.56 8.75 12.70
C ASN A 128 16.08 9.45 11.42
N ALA A 129 16.40 10.74 11.30
CA ALA A 129 16.14 11.45 10.05
C ALA A 129 17.16 10.94 9.01
N GLU A 130 16.67 10.31 7.96
CA GLU A 130 17.46 9.70 6.90
C GLU A 130 16.84 9.98 5.54
N LYS A 131 17.69 9.92 4.51
CA LYS A 131 17.27 9.80 3.13
C LYS A 131 17.24 8.34 2.71
N TYR A 132 16.51 8.08 1.64
CA TYR A 132 16.51 6.79 0.97
C TYR A 132 17.93 6.28 0.68
N SER A 133 18.85 7.15 0.22
CA SER A 133 20.22 6.77 -0.13
C SER A 133 21.16 6.50 1.06
N ASP A 134 20.77 6.81 2.29
CA ASP A 134 21.70 6.87 3.43
C ASP A 134 22.03 5.50 4.05
N GLY A 135 21.20 4.48 3.80
CA GLY A 135 21.26 3.19 4.47
C GLY A 135 21.04 2.00 3.55
N LYS A 136 20.92 0.81 4.13
CA LYS A 136 20.69 -0.44 3.39
C LYS A 136 19.44 -1.17 3.85
N ARG A 137 19.08 -1.04 5.13
CA ARG A 137 17.89 -1.71 5.67
C ARG A 137 16.61 -1.16 5.04
N GLY A 138 15.66 -2.06 4.79
CA GLY A 138 14.39 -1.74 4.15
C GLY A 138 14.41 -1.39 2.66
N ARG A 139 15.60 -1.26 2.06
CA ARG A 139 15.78 -0.79 0.68
C ARG A 139 16.04 -1.99 -0.24
N GLY A 140 15.01 -2.40 -0.97
CA GLY A 140 15.06 -3.58 -1.83
C GLY A 140 15.56 -3.25 -3.24
N ASN A 141 16.17 -4.23 -3.92
CA ASN A 141 16.63 -4.05 -5.31
C ASN A 141 15.47 -3.83 -6.32
N TRP A 142 14.24 -4.08 -5.87
CA TRP A 142 13.02 -4.05 -6.67
C TRP A 142 11.93 -3.21 -6.00
N ASP A 143 12.29 -2.42 -5.00
CA ASP A 143 11.33 -1.61 -4.25
C ASP A 143 10.66 -0.54 -5.11
N VAL A 144 9.68 0.16 -4.54
CA VAL A 144 8.91 1.18 -5.27
C VAL A 144 9.80 2.24 -5.92
N VAL A 145 10.92 2.60 -5.27
CA VAL A 145 11.90 3.59 -5.75
C VAL A 145 12.63 3.11 -7.01
N HIS A 146 12.82 1.80 -7.16
CA HIS A 146 13.42 1.17 -8.34
C HIS A 146 12.40 0.71 -9.40
N THR A 147 11.17 0.40 -9.00
CA THR A 147 10.11 -0.06 -9.91
C THR A 147 9.63 1.05 -10.83
N ILE A 148 9.37 2.25 -10.30
CA ILE A 148 8.92 3.40 -11.09
C ILE A 148 9.89 3.74 -12.24
N PRO A 149 11.22 3.94 -12.02
CA PRO A 149 12.13 4.27 -13.12
C PRO A 149 12.27 3.11 -14.12
N TYR A 150 12.12 1.86 -13.68
CA TYR A 150 12.08 0.72 -14.58
C TYR A 150 10.87 0.77 -15.53
N CYS A 151 9.68 1.04 -14.98
CA CYS A 151 8.45 1.21 -15.77
C CYS A 151 8.59 2.37 -16.77
N ILE A 152 9.13 3.50 -16.33
CA ILE A 152 9.43 4.65 -17.20
C ILE A 152 10.40 4.25 -18.32
N GLY A 153 11.46 3.50 -18.02
CA GLY A 153 12.41 2.99 -19.02
C GLY A 153 11.74 2.11 -20.08
N VAL A 154 10.82 1.22 -19.68
CA VAL A 154 10.03 0.39 -20.62
C VAL A 154 9.11 1.26 -21.49
N LEU A 155 8.40 2.22 -20.89
CA LEU A 155 7.50 3.13 -21.62
C LEU A 155 8.25 3.99 -22.65
N ARG A 156 9.49 4.36 -22.33
CA ARG A 156 10.39 5.12 -23.23
C ARG A 156 11.10 4.25 -24.27
N GLY A 157 11.00 2.92 -24.16
CA GLY A 157 11.71 1.97 -25.02
C GLY A 157 13.21 1.89 -24.75
N GLU A 158 13.67 2.37 -23.60
CA GLU A 158 15.05 2.25 -23.13
C GLU A 158 15.31 0.85 -22.55
N ILE A 159 14.26 0.22 -22.02
CA ILE A 159 14.22 -1.18 -21.57
C ILE A 159 13.27 -1.94 -22.52
N PRO A 160 13.68 -3.11 -23.06
CA PRO A 160 12.84 -3.85 -23.99
C PRO A 160 11.68 -4.55 -23.27
N GLU A 161 10.56 -4.76 -23.97
CA GLU A 161 9.34 -5.38 -23.41
C GLU A 161 9.48 -6.90 -23.16
N ASP A 162 10.45 -7.55 -23.80
CA ASP A 162 10.79 -8.97 -23.58
C ASP A 162 11.76 -9.19 -22.41
N ASN A 163 11.85 -8.22 -21.50
CA ASN A 163 12.70 -8.28 -20.32
C ASN A 163 12.36 -9.49 -19.41
N PRO A 164 13.32 -9.93 -18.57
CA PRO A 164 13.13 -11.08 -17.69
C PRO A 164 11.93 -10.99 -16.75
N ARG A 165 11.49 -9.77 -16.40
CA ARG A 165 10.35 -9.52 -15.49
C ARG A 165 9.00 -9.52 -16.21
N LYS A 166 8.98 -9.67 -17.54
CA LYS A 166 7.75 -9.60 -18.36
C LYS A 166 6.95 -8.30 -18.17
N ILE A 167 7.64 -7.20 -17.86
CA ILE A 167 7.03 -5.87 -17.78
C ILE A 167 6.97 -5.32 -19.20
N THR A 168 5.83 -5.48 -19.86
CA THR A 168 5.51 -4.82 -21.14
C THR A 168 5.15 -3.35 -20.92
N LYS A 169 4.88 -2.58 -21.97
CA LYS A 169 4.39 -1.20 -21.81
C LYS A 169 3.03 -1.12 -21.11
N THR A 170 2.14 -2.09 -21.34
CA THR A 170 0.85 -2.17 -20.64
C THR A 170 1.07 -2.43 -19.15
N ILE A 171 1.93 -3.40 -18.80
CA ILE A 171 2.24 -3.70 -17.41
C ILE A 171 2.98 -2.55 -16.73
N ALA A 172 3.93 -1.92 -17.42
CA ALA A 172 4.64 -0.74 -16.93
C ALA A 172 3.68 0.42 -16.62
N LEU A 173 2.65 0.63 -17.43
CA LEU A 173 1.66 1.67 -17.20
C LEU A 173 0.73 1.35 -16.01
N ILE A 174 0.34 0.07 -15.87
CA ILE A 174 -0.44 -0.41 -14.70
C ILE A 174 0.38 -0.21 -13.41
N LEU A 175 1.63 -0.68 -13.39
CA LEU A 175 2.52 -0.54 -12.24
C LEU A 175 2.81 0.93 -11.94
N LEU A 176 3.07 1.76 -12.96
CA LEU A 176 3.33 3.18 -12.75
C LEU A 176 2.12 3.91 -12.16
N ALA A 177 0.90 3.60 -12.62
CA ALA A 177 -0.33 4.18 -12.08
C ALA A 177 -0.57 3.77 -10.62
N HIS A 178 -0.18 2.55 -10.26
CA HIS A 178 -0.27 2.04 -8.89
C HIS A 178 0.81 2.65 -7.98
N CYS A 179 2.09 2.44 -8.32
CA CYS A 179 3.25 2.84 -7.53
C CYS A 179 3.34 4.36 -7.30
N ALA A 180 2.75 5.19 -8.18
CA ALA A 180 2.62 6.62 -7.93
C ALA A 180 1.78 6.91 -6.68
N GLY A 181 0.71 6.15 -6.45
CA GLY A 181 -0.04 6.21 -5.19
C GLY A 181 0.77 5.65 -4.03
N ASP A 182 1.40 4.48 -4.22
CA ASP A 182 2.16 3.81 -3.14
C ASP A 182 3.25 4.70 -2.56
N ILE A 183 4.08 5.31 -3.41
CA ILE A 183 5.23 6.09 -2.94
C ILE A 183 4.83 7.34 -2.15
N HIS A 184 3.60 7.83 -2.32
CA HIS A 184 3.07 8.96 -1.55
C HIS A 184 2.28 8.55 -0.30
N GLN A 185 2.12 7.25 -0.03
CA GLN A 185 1.61 6.73 1.23
C GLN A 185 2.79 6.65 2.24
N PRO A 186 2.80 7.41 3.35
CA PRO A 186 3.95 7.47 4.26
C PRO A 186 4.51 6.13 4.75
N LEU A 187 3.64 5.20 5.12
CA LEU A 187 3.96 3.87 5.62
C LEU A 187 4.30 2.86 4.51
N HIS A 188 4.25 3.26 3.24
CA HIS A 188 4.87 2.54 2.12
C HIS A 188 6.34 2.91 1.91
N VAL A 189 6.83 3.94 2.60
CA VAL A 189 8.20 4.44 2.45
C VAL A 189 9.00 4.31 3.75
N GLY A 190 8.35 4.48 4.90
CA GLY A 190 9.00 4.44 6.20
C GLY A 190 8.44 3.37 7.14
N ALA A 191 9.35 2.68 7.83
CA ALA A 191 9.05 1.64 8.81
C ALA A 191 9.86 1.84 10.10
N GLU A 192 9.29 1.44 11.24
CA GLU A 192 10.01 1.38 12.52
C GLU A 192 10.65 0.00 12.71
N TYR A 193 11.81 -0.02 13.37
CA TYR A 193 12.54 -1.25 13.66
C TYR A 193 12.78 -1.39 15.16
N PHE A 194 12.68 -2.62 15.66
CA PHE A 194 12.74 -2.93 17.07
C PHE A 194 13.79 -3.99 17.39
N ASN A 195 14.40 -3.91 18.57
CA ASN A 195 15.17 -5.01 19.12
C ASN A 195 14.25 -6.12 19.68
N GLU A 196 14.83 -7.21 20.18
CA GLU A 196 14.09 -8.34 20.76
C GLU A 196 13.30 -7.94 22.01
N GLU A 197 13.71 -6.86 22.68
CA GLU A 197 13.03 -6.28 23.84
C GLU A 197 11.85 -5.36 23.48
N GLY A 198 11.64 -5.10 22.18
CA GLY A 198 10.56 -4.23 21.69
C GLY A 198 10.85 -2.73 21.78
N GLU A 199 12.12 -2.35 21.91
CA GLU A 199 12.60 -0.97 21.90
C GLU A 199 12.97 -0.56 20.47
N ALA A 200 12.58 0.65 20.06
CA ALA A 200 12.92 1.17 18.74
C ALA A 200 14.44 1.36 18.58
N ILE A 201 14.98 0.92 17.45
CA ILE A 201 16.42 0.95 17.14
C ILE A 201 16.67 1.38 15.69
N ASP A 202 17.90 1.83 15.43
CA ASP A 202 18.39 2.08 14.08
C ASP A 202 19.12 0.83 13.58
N PRO A 203 18.56 0.09 12.61
CA PRO A 203 19.12 -1.18 12.16
C PRO A 203 20.33 -0.99 11.22
N ASP A 204 20.58 0.22 10.70
CA ASP A 204 21.76 0.56 9.90
C ASP A 204 22.97 0.93 10.80
N ARG A 205 22.76 1.17 12.10
CA ARG A 205 23.81 1.47 13.09
C ARG A 205 24.24 0.30 13.98
N GLY A 206 24.08 -0.93 13.50
CA GLY A 206 24.76 -2.11 14.05
C GLY A 206 23.92 -3.01 14.95
N ALA A 207 22.61 -2.77 15.07
CA ALA A 207 21.68 -3.71 15.70
C ALA A 207 20.88 -4.47 14.63
N THR A 208 20.69 -5.78 14.82
CA THR A 208 19.67 -6.51 14.04
C THR A 208 18.31 -6.05 14.54
N GLY A 209 17.54 -5.40 13.67
CA GLY A 209 16.19 -4.95 13.99
C GLY A 209 15.12 -5.77 13.28
N LEU A 210 14.03 -5.99 14.00
CA LEU A 210 12.78 -6.52 13.50
C LEU A 210 11.93 -5.35 13.01
N GLY A 211 11.66 -5.30 11.71
CA GLY A 211 10.79 -4.26 11.13
C GLY A 211 9.32 -4.47 11.52
N ASP A 212 8.55 -3.39 11.54
CA ASP A 212 7.09 -3.41 11.73
C ASP A 212 6.28 -3.63 10.44
N GLU A 213 6.97 -3.90 9.33
CA GLU A 213 6.39 -4.10 7.99
C GLU A 213 5.60 -2.88 7.50
N GLY A 214 6.20 -1.69 7.62
CA GLY A 214 5.53 -0.41 7.30
C GLY A 214 4.33 -0.19 8.20
N GLY A 215 4.38 -0.64 9.45
CA GLY A 215 3.26 -0.61 10.40
C GLY A 215 2.18 -1.68 10.19
N ASN A 216 2.32 -2.63 9.26
CA ASN A 216 1.34 -3.71 9.09
C ASN A 216 1.25 -4.64 10.30
N ALA A 217 2.38 -4.82 11.00
CA ALA A 217 2.46 -5.66 12.18
C ALA A 217 2.05 -4.95 13.47
N LEU A 218 1.68 -3.66 13.40
CA LEU A 218 1.22 -2.87 14.54
C LEU A 218 -0.27 -2.61 14.43
N SER A 219 -1.00 -2.75 15.54
CA SER A 219 -2.34 -2.16 15.65
C SER A 219 -2.22 -0.65 15.98
N LEU A 220 -3.18 0.17 15.56
CA LEU A 220 -3.24 1.58 15.96
C LEU A 220 -4.36 1.80 16.97
N VAL A 221 -4.04 2.49 18.06
CA VAL A 221 -4.99 2.85 19.11
C VAL A 221 -5.04 4.36 19.27
N GLN A 222 -6.16 4.96 18.85
CA GLN A 222 -6.41 6.39 18.99
C GLN A 222 -7.09 6.70 20.33
N ASN A 223 -6.65 7.76 20.97
CA ASN A 223 -7.19 8.22 22.24
C ASN A 223 -8.59 8.82 22.05
N PRO A 224 -9.42 8.81 23.11
CA PRO A 224 -10.69 9.53 23.07
C PRO A 224 -10.46 11.04 22.91
N ALA A 225 -11.28 11.69 22.08
CA ALA A 225 -11.27 13.13 21.85
C ALA A 225 -12.68 13.71 22.04
N ALA A 226 -12.84 15.03 21.96
CA ALA A 226 -14.14 15.67 22.13
C ALA A 226 -15.16 15.12 21.11
N GLY A 227 -16.13 14.34 21.60
CA GLY A 227 -17.16 13.71 20.76
C GLY A 227 -16.76 12.42 20.05
N ARG A 228 -15.55 11.88 20.28
CA ARG A 228 -15.10 10.62 19.69
C ARG A 228 -14.56 9.65 20.76
N PRO A 229 -15.09 8.42 20.86
CA PRO A 229 -14.55 7.43 21.79
C PRO A 229 -13.16 6.96 21.34
N ARG A 230 -12.46 6.27 22.24
CA ARG A 230 -11.22 5.53 21.90
C ARG A 230 -11.50 4.59 20.73
N HIS A 231 -10.63 4.60 19.72
CA HIS A 231 -10.78 3.74 18.54
C HIS A 231 -9.59 2.79 18.42
N TYR A 232 -9.87 1.55 18.00
CA TYR A 232 -8.86 0.52 17.74
C TYR A 232 -8.90 0.13 16.25
N TYR A 233 -7.76 0.20 15.59
CA TYR A 233 -7.55 -0.24 14.22
C TYR A 233 -6.64 -1.46 14.22
N HIS A 234 -7.00 -2.48 13.44
CA HIS A 234 -6.27 -3.75 13.40
C HIS A 234 -4.86 -3.64 12.82
N SER A 235 -4.62 -2.65 11.95
CA SER A 235 -3.34 -2.38 11.30
C SER A 235 -3.09 -0.88 11.29
N PHE A 236 -1.89 -0.46 11.68
CA PHE A 236 -1.45 0.92 11.63
C PHE A 236 -1.25 1.36 10.17
N HIS A 237 -0.68 0.48 9.35
CA HIS A 237 -0.62 0.64 7.91
C HIS A 237 -2.01 0.75 7.28
N GLY A 238 -2.89 -0.20 7.57
CA GLY A 238 -4.25 -0.23 7.01
C GLY A 238 -5.09 0.99 7.39
N TYR A 239 -4.81 1.63 8.53
CA TYR A 239 -5.39 2.92 8.88
C TYR A 239 -5.02 4.02 7.87
N TRP A 240 -3.74 4.07 7.46
CA TRP A 240 -3.26 5.02 6.45
C TRP A 240 -3.76 4.71 5.04
N ASP A 241 -3.99 3.44 4.70
CA ASP A 241 -4.52 3.08 3.39
C ASP A 241 -6.01 3.37 3.27
N LEU A 242 -6.77 3.09 4.32
CA LEU A 242 -8.23 3.01 4.25
C LEU A 242 -8.91 4.14 4.99
N ASP A 243 -8.59 4.32 6.27
CA ASP A 243 -9.37 5.16 7.17
C ASP A 243 -9.08 6.65 6.97
N THR A 244 -7.83 7.03 6.73
CA THR A 244 -7.44 8.42 6.44
C THR A 244 -8.02 8.90 5.11
N VAL A 245 -7.93 8.09 4.04
CA VAL A 245 -8.48 8.39 2.70
C VAL A 245 -10.01 8.47 2.77
N ARG A 246 -10.65 7.52 3.49
CA ARG A 246 -12.09 7.60 3.75
C ARG A 246 -12.43 8.91 4.45
N ASN A 247 -11.74 9.25 5.54
CA ASN A 247 -12.06 10.45 6.30
C ASN A 247 -11.89 11.73 5.47
N LEU A 248 -10.84 11.82 4.64
CA LEU A 248 -10.68 12.92 3.68
C LEU A 248 -11.85 12.98 2.69
N THR A 249 -12.26 11.83 2.17
CA THR A 249 -13.29 11.74 1.12
C THR A 249 -14.68 12.10 1.64
N ILE A 250 -15.13 11.45 2.71
CA ILE A 250 -16.51 11.57 3.20
C ILE A 250 -16.65 12.48 4.42
N GLY A 251 -15.54 13.00 4.96
CA GLY A 251 -15.52 13.93 6.10
C GLY A 251 -15.88 13.30 7.45
N THR A 252 -15.89 11.97 7.55
CA THR A 252 -16.12 11.26 8.81
C THR A 252 -15.26 10.00 8.91
N PRO A 253 -14.75 9.69 10.13
CA PRO A 253 -14.09 8.41 10.38
C PRO A 253 -15.09 7.27 10.62
N ASP A 254 -16.38 7.58 10.79
CA ASP A 254 -17.40 6.58 11.09
C ASP A 254 -17.68 5.69 9.87
N GLU A 255 -17.97 4.42 10.12
CA GLU A 255 -18.38 3.50 9.06
C GLU A 255 -19.72 3.93 8.48
N VAL A 256 -19.77 4.05 7.16
CA VAL A 256 -21.02 4.26 6.43
C VAL A 256 -21.77 2.92 6.34
N PRO A 257 -23.08 2.87 6.67
CA PRO A 257 -23.90 1.67 6.49
C PRO A 257 -23.81 1.13 5.07
N LYS A 258 -23.75 -0.20 4.91
CA LYS A 258 -23.49 -0.85 3.61
C LYS A 258 -24.43 -0.35 2.50
N GLU A 259 -25.70 -0.13 2.84
CA GLU A 259 -26.75 0.30 1.91
C GLU A 259 -26.56 1.74 1.40
N GLN A 260 -25.73 2.54 2.09
CA GLN A 260 -25.46 3.94 1.76
C GLN A 260 -24.05 4.16 1.22
N ARG A 261 -23.16 3.15 1.27
CA ARG A 261 -21.75 3.29 0.88
C ARG A 261 -21.61 3.80 -0.55
N GLU A 262 -22.28 3.18 -1.51
CA GLU A 262 -22.15 3.57 -2.90
C GLU A 262 -22.56 5.04 -3.13
N SER A 263 -23.72 5.46 -2.62
CA SER A 263 -24.24 6.81 -2.84
C SER A 263 -23.41 7.90 -2.14
N VAL A 264 -22.94 7.63 -0.92
CA VAL A 264 -22.08 8.55 -0.16
C VAL A 264 -20.71 8.67 -0.82
N TYR A 265 -20.06 7.54 -1.12
CA TYR A 265 -18.70 7.55 -1.66
C TYR A 265 -18.66 8.07 -3.09
N ALA A 266 -19.60 7.69 -3.95
CA ALA A 266 -19.56 8.11 -5.36
C ALA A 266 -19.59 9.65 -5.48
N SER A 267 -20.54 10.31 -4.79
CA SER A 267 -20.64 11.78 -4.84
C SER A 267 -19.46 12.47 -4.15
N ALA A 268 -18.98 11.92 -3.03
CA ALA A 268 -17.88 12.49 -2.26
C ALA A 268 -16.53 12.35 -3.00
N LYS A 269 -16.25 11.16 -3.54
CA LYS A 269 -15.09 10.86 -4.38
C LYS A 269 -15.04 11.80 -5.59
N GLU A 270 -16.17 11.95 -6.29
CA GLU A 270 -16.27 12.86 -7.44
C GLU A 270 -15.92 14.31 -7.06
N LYS A 271 -16.47 14.81 -5.95
CA LYS A 271 -16.19 16.17 -5.46
C LYS A 271 -14.71 16.34 -5.11
N LEU A 272 -14.12 15.36 -4.44
CA LEU A 272 -12.71 15.39 -4.05
C LEU A 272 -11.79 15.41 -5.27
N ILE A 273 -12.02 14.52 -6.25
CA ILE A 273 -11.28 14.48 -7.51
C ILE A 273 -11.41 15.82 -8.26
N ALA A 274 -12.63 16.35 -8.39
CA ALA A 274 -12.85 17.65 -9.04
C ALA A 274 -12.10 18.79 -8.34
N ASN A 275 -12.05 18.77 -7.01
CA ASN A 275 -11.29 19.74 -6.23
C ASN A 275 -9.79 19.63 -6.49
N PHE A 276 -9.20 18.43 -6.46
CA PHE A 276 -7.78 18.23 -6.74
C PHE A 276 -7.38 18.62 -8.17
N VAL A 277 -8.26 18.36 -9.14
CA VAL A 277 -8.01 18.77 -10.54
C VAL A 277 -8.00 20.29 -10.67
N ALA A 278 -8.92 20.99 -9.98
CA ALA A 278 -9.05 22.44 -10.03
C ALA A 278 -8.00 23.18 -9.16
N ASN A 279 -7.65 22.61 -8.01
CA ASN A 279 -6.85 23.22 -6.95
C ASN A 279 -5.71 22.27 -6.56
N GLU A 280 -4.76 22.08 -7.47
CA GLU A 280 -3.60 21.22 -7.25
C GLU A 280 -2.79 21.69 -6.01
N PRO A 281 -2.51 20.79 -5.03
CA PRO A 281 -1.59 21.07 -3.95
C PRO A 281 -0.20 21.48 -4.46
N LYS A 282 0.47 22.37 -3.71
CA LYS A 282 1.69 23.04 -4.19
C LYS A 282 2.90 22.11 -4.31
N ASN A 283 2.89 21.02 -3.56
CA ASN A 283 3.94 20.00 -3.45
C ASN A 283 3.90 18.97 -4.60
N TRP A 284 2.84 18.91 -5.41
CA TRP A 284 2.72 17.87 -6.47
C TRP A 284 3.66 18.06 -7.67
N ARG A 285 4.39 19.18 -7.73
CA ARG A 285 5.28 19.48 -8.84
C ARG A 285 6.72 19.15 -8.48
N THR A 286 7.17 18.01 -8.98
CA THR A 286 8.58 17.61 -8.91
C THR A 286 9.36 18.24 -10.05
N SER A 287 10.57 18.70 -9.73
CA SER A 287 11.45 19.39 -10.67
C SER A 287 12.78 18.66 -10.82
N GLY A 288 13.54 19.01 -11.85
CA GLY A 288 14.84 18.37 -12.13
C GLY A 288 14.72 17.11 -12.99
N ASP A 289 15.77 16.29 -12.96
CA ASP A 289 15.89 15.10 -13.81
C ASP A 289 14.90 14.00 -13.37
N LEU A 290 14.12 13.49 -14.32
CA LEU A 290 13.18 12.37 -14.15
C LEU A 290 13.83 11.17 -13.44
N LYS A 291 15.13 10.93 -13.67
CA LYS A 291 15.88 9.84 -13.03
C LYS A 291 16.00 9.97 -11.51
N THR A 292 15.75 11.16 -10.98
CA THR A 292 15.88 11.45 -9.55
C THR A 292 14.53 11.58 -8.85
N TRP A 293 13.42 11.64 -9.60
CA TRP A 293 12.10 11.94 -9.03
C TRP A 293 11.66 10.93 -7.97
N THR A 294 11.94 9.64 -8.15
CA THR A 294 11.43 8.62 -7.23
C THR A 294 12.15 8.64 -5.90
N GLU A 295 13.46 8.88 -5.90
CA GLU A 295 14.20 9.14 -4.67
C GLU A 295 13.78 10.47 -4.03
N GLN A 296 13.47 11.51 -4.83
CA GLN A 296 12.92 12.76 -4.31
C GLN A 296 11.58 12.53 -3.60
N TRP A 297 10.63 11.85 -4.23
CA TRP A 297 9.33 11.51 -3.63
C TRP A 297 9.48 10.73 -2.34
N ALA A 298 10.31 9.68 -2.32
CA ALA A 298 10.60 8.94 -1.10
C ALA A 298 11.16 9.87 0.00
N ASN A 299 12.12 10.74 -0.34
CA ASN A 299 12.72 11.67 0.61
C ASN A 299 11.76 12.78 1.09
N GLU A 300 10.75 13.15 0.29
CA GLU A 300 9.69 14.10 0.67
C GLU A 300 8.71 13.46 1.65
N ILE A 301 8.46 12.16 1.50
CA ILE A 301 7.50 11.38 2.30
C ILE A 301 8.11 10.84 3.60
N LEU A 302 9.42 10.55 3.64
CA LEU A 302 10.11 10.03 4.83
C LEU A 302 9.90 10.85 6.12
N PRO A 303 9.99 12.20 6.09
CA PRO A 303 9.68 13.02 7.26
C PRO A 303 8.25 12.82 7.79
N ILE A 304 7.29 12.60 6.89
CA ILE A 304 5.89 12.35 7.23
C ILE A 304 5.73 10.97 7.85
N ALA A 305 6.38 9.95 7.28
CA ALA A 305 6.41 8.60 7.82
C ALA A 305 7.01 8.60 9.24
N ARG A 306 8.12 9.32 9.45
CA ARG A 306 8.70 9.54 10.78
C ARG A 306 7.72 10.23 11.73
N GLU A 307 7.04 11.28 11.28
CA GLU A 307 6.06 11.97 12.12
C GLU A 307 4.90 11.04 12.51
N ALA A 308 4.46 10.17 11.60
CA ALA A 308 3.46 9.15 11.86
C ALA A 308 3.84 8.22 13.02
N HIS A 309 5.10 7.78 13.06
CA HIS A 309 5.64 6.88 14.09
C HIS A 309 5.99 7.61 15.41
N THR A 310 6.43 8.87 15.35
CA THR A 310 6.76 9.65 16.56
C THR A 310 5.55 10.23 17.29
N ARG A 311 4.38 10.27 16.63
CA ARG A 311 3.09 10.63 17.24
C ARG A 311 2.44 9.49 18.02
N VAL A 312 3.04 8.31 18.04
CA VAL A 312 2.55 7.14 18.79
C VAL A 312 3.61 6.65 19.77
N GLN A 313 3.15 5.99 20.83
CA GLN A 313 3.97 5.22 21.74
C GLN A 313 3.76 3.74 21.44
N PHE A 314 4.85 3.05 21.11
CA PHE A 314 4.81 1.61 20.90
C PHE A 314 4.67 0.87 22.23
N ARG A 315 3.79 -0.13 22.25
CA ARG A 315 3.49 -0.97 23.41
C ARG A 315 3.39 -2.43 22.98
N HIS A 316 3.76 -3.31 23.91
CA HIS A 316 3.67 -4.76 23.72
C HIS A 316 4.36 -5.25 22.45
N VAL A 317 5.44 -4.59 22.06
CA VAL A 317 6.22 -4.98 20.88
C VAL A 317 7.02 -6.24 21.21
N HIS A 318 6.92 -7.23 20.33
CA HIS A 318 7.61 -8.51 20.46
C HIS A 318 7.88 -9.12 19.10
N ARG A 319 8.85 -10.04 19.05
CA ARG A 319 9.13 -10.86 17.87
C ARG A 319 7.93 -11.75 17.55
N GLU A 320 7.47 -11.70 16.31
CA GLU A 320 6.55 -12.69 15.74
C GLU A 320 7.20 -13.36 14.52
N GLU A 321 6.92 -14.65 14.34
CA GLU A 321 7.35 -15.42 13.18
C GLU A 321 6.12 -16.09 12.57
N LYS A 322 5.86 -15.79 11.29
CA LYS A 322 4.68 -16.28 10.57
C LYS A 322 4.98 -16.43 9.10
N ASP A 323 4.61 -17.57 8.53
CA ASP A 323 4.79 -17.88 7.10
C ASP A 323 6.25 -17.71 6.63
N GLY A 324 7.21 -18.02 7.50
CA GLY A 324 8.65 -17.89 7.23
C GLY A 324 9.21 -16.47 7.33
N ARG A 325 8.39 -15.47 7.67
CA ARG A 325 8.80 -14.09 7.93
C ARG A 325 8.97 -13.85 9.43
N VAL A 326 9.91 -12.99 9.80
CA VAL A 326 10.17 -12.57 11.18
C VAL A 326 10.05 -11.04 11.24
N PHE A 327 9.20 -10.54 12.13
CA PHE A 327 8.87 -9.12 12.22
C PHE A 327 8.51 -8.72 13.67
N ALA A 328 8.41 -7.42 13.93
CA ALA A 328 8.01 -6.86 15.21
C ALA A 328 6.50 -6.62 15.24
N LYS A 329 5.79 -7.26 16.16
CA LYS A 329 4.35 -7.08 16.34
C LYS A 329 4.03 -6.37 17.64
N GLY A 330 3.04 -5.49 17.63
CA GLY A 330 2.64 -4.75 18.82
C GLY A 330 1.50 -3.76 18.58
N GLU A 331 1.51 -2.68 19.37
CA GLU A 331 0.47 -1.66 19.37
C GLU A 331 1.11 -0.26 19.32
N ALA A 332 0.63 0.60 18.43
CA ALA A 332 0.95 2.01 18.32
C ALA A 332 -0.17 2.82 19.01
N HIS A 333 0.10 3.37 20.20
CA HIS A 333 -0.88 4.16 20.96
C HIS A 333 -0.64 5.64 20.70
N GLU A 334 -1.65 6.35 20.22
CA GLU A 334 -1.57 7.81 20.02
C GLU A 334 -1.03 8.52 21.27
N ILE A 335 -0.10 9.46 21.07
CA ILE A 335 0.37 10.38 22.10
C ILE A 335 -0.49 11.65 22.05
N GLY A 336 -1.20 11.95 23.14
CA GLY A 336 -2.10 13.10 23.19
C GLY A 336 -3.39 12.86 22.40
N THR A 337 -3.75 13.80 21.53
CA THR A 337 -4.94 13.71 20.65
C THR A 337 -4.67 14.46 19.34
N GLY A 338 -5.38 14.09 18.27
CA GLY A 338 -5.36 14.80 16.99
C GLY A 338 -4.64 14.05 15.87
N TYR A 339 -4.25 12.79 16.09
CA TYR A 339 -3.66 11.93 15.06
C TYR A 339 -4.55 11.86 13.83
N LEU A 340 -5.86 11.71 14.02
CA LEU A 340 -6.81 11.60 12.92
C LEU A 340 -6.89 12.87 12.08
N ASP A 341 -6.98 14.04 12.70
CA ASP A 341 -7.11 15.30 11.96
C ASP A 341 -5.81 15.60 11.21
N TRP A 342 -4.66 15.34 11.85
CA TRP A 342 -3.34 15.49 11.26
C TRP A 342 -3.14 14.53 10.08
N SER A 343 -3.38 13.23 10.24
CA SER A 343 -3.19 12.24 9.17
C SER A 343 -4.14 12.50 8.00
N THR A 344 -5.36 12.98 8.26
CA THR A 344 -6.31 13.36 7.20
C THR A 344 -5.82 14.58 6.42
N GLN A 345 -5.23 15.56 7.11
CA GLN A 345 -4.61 16.71 6.44
C GLN A 345 -3.43 16.26 5.58
N VAL A 346 -2.56 15.39 6.10
CA VAL A 346 -1.43 14.81 5.35
C VAL A 346 -1.91 14.14 4.07
N VAL A 347 -2.93 13.26 4.13
CA VAL A 347 -3.48 12.65 2.92
C VAL A 347 -4.12 13.69 1.99
N GLY A 348 -4.69 14.77 2.52
CA GLY A 348 -5.17 15.90 1.73
C GLY A 348 -4.07 16.62 0.94
N ASP A 349 -2.83 16.62 1.44
CA ASP A 349 -1.67 17.23 0.80
C ASP A 349 -0.92 16.24 -0.11
N GLU A 350 -0.91 14.95 0.23
CA GLU A 350 -0.06 13.92 -0.40
C GLU A 350 -0.80 12.86 -1.24
N LEU A 351 -2.14 12.87 -1.36
CA LEU A 351 -2.88 11.89 -2.19
C LEU A 351 -2.77 12.21 -3.70
N HIS A 352 -1.66 11.83 -4.34
CA HIS A 352 -1.38 12.16 -5.75
C HIS A 352 -0.54 11.19 -6.55
#